data_AF-A0A922N359-F1
#
_entry.id   AF-A0A922N359-F1
#
_cell.length_a   1.000
_cell.length_b   1.000
_cell.length_c   1.000
_cell.angle_alpha   90.00
_cell.angle_beta   90.00
_cell.angle_gamma   90.00
#
_symmetry.space_group_name_H-M   'P 1'
#
loop_
_entity.id
_entity.type
_entity.pdbx_description
1 polymer ?
#
loop_
_entity_poly.entity_id
_entity_poly.type
_entity_poly.pdbx_seq_one_letter_code
_entity_poly.pdbx_strand_id
1 'polypeptide(L)'
;MEKAKGVPLSQVWDAMPLPQKLQVLLALVQIQKRWLSISFSHYGGLYYASDVRSPSAGHYIEDGTVARDSESVVGPATGRDWHDAGRASLDIRRGPWASLSQYLRSIGERETKATQILSPPKQIALFCGPKLYQPDPKEKLTALSQYHKIADAILPGNKTICAPYLWHDDLHGDNIFVDPNNPGKITAIIDWQSCHISPLFNHNADPAFLDWEGLEPENLDLTPKPDLAGLSSEEKSAALRDYAHLNVFIAWRKLMQGKNPIFYKAAVPKDIIIWAIVLSIQDV
;
A
#
# COMPACT_ATOMS: atom_id res chain seq x y z
N MET A 1 3.13 21.93 7.09
CA MET A 1 2.89 20.76 7.95
C MET A 1 3.50 21.02 9.31
N GLU A 2 2.84 20.56 10.38
CA GLU A 2 3.39 20.62 11.74
C GLU A 2 4.52 19.59 11.90
N LYS A 3 5.46 19.85 12.82
CA LYS A 3 6.54 18.92 13.13
C LYS A 3 6.00 17.73 13.94
N ALA A 4 6.25 16.51 13.46
CA ALA A 4 5.95 15.30 14.20
C ALA A 4 6.70 15.26 15.55
N LYS A 5 5.98 14.92 16.61
CA LYS A 5 6.55 14.73 17.96
C LYS A 5 6.98 13.27 18.09
N GLY A 6 7.92 13.00 19.00
CA GLY A 6 8.37 11.64 19.31
C GLY A 6 9.68 11.26 18.62
N VAL A 7 9.97 9.96 18.62
CA VAL A 7 11.12 9.34 17.92
C VAL A 7 10.61 8.32 16.90
N PRO A 8 11.33 8.10 15.78
CA PRO A 8 11.00 7.05 14.83
C PRO A 8 10.95 5.66 15.48
N LEU A 9 9.97 4.85 15.11
CA LEU A 9 9.78 3.49 15.61
C LEU A 9 10.99 2.62 15.32
N SER A 10 11.63 2.79 14.16
CA SER A 10 12.87 2.08 13.76
C SER A 10 13.99 2.19 14.78
N GLN A 11 14.08 3.30 15.54
CA GLN A 11 15.13 3.52 16.53
C GLN A 11 14.93 2.71 17.82
N VAL A 12 13.70 2.26 18.09
CA VAL A 12 13.34 1.65 19.37
C VAL A 12 12.76 0.24 19.22
N TRP A 13 12.24 -0.12 18.03
CA TRP A 13 11.47 -1.35 17.80
C TRP A 13 12.19 -2.62 18.25
N ASP A 14 13.47 -2.78 17.92
CA ASP A 14 14.20 -4.01 18.25
C ASP A 14 14.41 -4.18 19.75
N ALA A 15 14.54 -3.08 20.48
CA ALA A 15 14.69 -3.07 21.93
C ALA A 15 13.34 -3.14 22.67
N MET A 16 12.21 -2.96 21.98
CA MET A 16 10.89 -2.94 22.63
C MET A 16 10.49 -4.33 23.14
N PRO A 17 10.04 -4.44 24.40
CA PRO A 17 9.43 -5.66 24.90
C PRO A 17 8.10 -5.95 24.19
N LEU A 18 7.74 -7.23 24.10
CA LEU A 18 6.56 -7.70 23.36
C LEU A 18 5.24 -6.98 23.72
N PRO A 19 4.93 -6.68 24.99
CA PRO A 19 3.71 -5.94 25.33
C PRO A 19 3.63 -4.55 24.68
N GLN A 20 4.76 -3.85 24.55
CA GLN A 20 4.79 -2.54 23.88
C GLN A 20 4.68 -2.68 22.36
N LYS A 21 5.32 -3.71 21.76
CA LYS A 21 5.11 -4.02 20.34
C LYS A 21 3.63 -4.26 20.05
N LEU A 22 2.95 -5.04 20.89
CA LEU A 22 1.51 -5.29 20.77
C LEU A 22 0.66 -4.01 20.88
N GLN A 23 1.03 -3.07 21.75
CA GLN A 23 0.36 -1.77 21.84
C GLN A 23 0.48 -0.98 20.52
N VAL A 24 1.66 -0.97 19.89
CA VAL A 24 1.87 -0.36 18.57
C VAL A 24 1.00 -1.03 17.51
N LEU A 25 1.00 -2.37 17.45
CA LEU A 25 0.16 -3.11 16.49
C LEU A 25 -1.33 -2.74 16.66
N LEU A 26 -1.85 -2.75 17.89
CA LEU A 26 -3.24 -2.39 18.18
C LEU A 26 -3.55 -0.95 17.78
N ALA A 27 -2.63 -0.01 18.04
CA ALA A 27 -2.79 1.38 17.65
C ALA A 27 -2.81 1.54 16.12
N LEU A 28 -1.95 0.85 15.38
CA LEU A 28 -1.96 0.85 13.91
C LEU A 28 -3.26 0.29 13.36
N VAL A 29 -3.76 -0.83 13.90
CA VAL A 29 -5.07 -1.38 13.50
C VAL A 29 -6.19 -0.36 13.70
N GLN A 30 -6.19 0.37 14.82
CA GLN A 30 -7.18 1.42 15.07
C GLN A 30 -7.05 2.61 14.10
N ILE A 31 -5.82 3.01 13.78
CA ILE A 31 -5.54 4.06 12.78
C ILE A 31 -6.06 3.63 11.41
N GLN A 32 -5.66 2.45 10.92
CA GLN A 32 -6.11 1.92 9.64
C GLN A 32 -7.62 1.72 9.57
N LYS A 33 -8.27 1.33 10.68
CA LYS A 33 -9.73 1.26 10.76
C LYS A 33 -10.39 2.64 10.58
N ARG A 34 -9.78 3.71 11.10
CA ARG A 34 -10.25 5.09 10.86
C ARG A 34 -10.03 5.55 9.42
N TRP A 35 -8.99 5.08 8.75
CA TRP A 35 -8.82 5.34 7.31
C TRP A 35 -9.95 4.70 6.50
N LEU A 36 -10.38 3.50 6.88
CA LEU A 36 -11.48 2.79 6.19
C LEU A 36 -12.88 3.30 6.52
N SER A 37 -13.06 4.07 7.60
CA SER A 37 -14.35 4.70 7.87
C SER A 37 -14.63 5.89 6.94
N ILE A 38 -13.62 6.34 6.19
CA ILE A 38 -13.72 7.45 5.26
C ILE A 38 -13.42 6.93 3.85
N SER A 39 -14.44 6.92 3.00
CA SER A 39 -14.27 6.68 1.56
C SER A 39 -14.46 7.97 0.78
N PHE A 40 -14.12 7.96 -0.50
CA PHE A 40 -14.22 9.14 -1.36
C PHE A 40 -15.20 8.93 -2.50
N SER A 41 -15.56 10.01 -3.18
CA SER A 41 -16.37 9.96 -4.40
C SER A 41 -15.57 9.64 -5.66
N HIS A 42 -14.24 9.87 -5.61
CA HIS A 42 -13.35 9.76 -6.76
C HIS A 42 -12.01 9.12 -6.35
N TYR A 43 -11.32 8.53 -7.32
CA TYR A 43 -9.92 8.14 -7.23
C TYR A 43 -9.04 9.31 -7.66
N GLY A 44 -7.87 9.48 -7.04
CA GLY A 44 -7.00 10.62 -7.30
C GLY A 44 -6.17 11.02 -6.08
N GLY A 45 -5.74 12.28 -6.01
CA GLY A 45 -5.02 12.82 -4.84
C GLY A 45 -5.95 13.67 -3.97
N LEU A 46 -5.58 13.84 -2.69
CA LEU A 46 -6.28 14.76 -1.78
C LEU A 46 -5.60 16.13 -1.81
N TYR A 47 -6.38 17.18 -2.04
CA TYR A 47 -5.90 18.57 -2.15
C TYR A 47 -6.75 19.49 -1.31
N TYR A 48 -6.20 20.66 -0.92
CA TYR A 48 -7.04 21.77 -0.49
C TYR A 48 -7.85 22.30 -1.68
N ALA A 49 -9.11 22.63 -1.42
CA ALA A 49 -10.03 23.17 -2.44
C ALA A 49 -9.48 24.44 -3.09
N SER A 50 -8.75 25.27 -2.34
CA SER A 50 -8.10 26.49 -2.83
C SER A 50 -6.99 26.25 -3.86
N ASP A 51 -6.39 25.07 -3.85
CA ASP A 51 -5.20 24.77 -4.66
C ASP A 51 -5.58 24.15 -6.01
N VAL A 52 -6.87 23.87 -6.23
CA VAL A 52 -7.37 23.24 -7.46
C VAL A 52 -8.16 24.27 -8.28
N ARG A 53 -7.70 24.56 -9.51
CA ARG A 53 -8.33 25.55 -10.41
C ARG A 53 -9.78 25.24 -10.78
N SER A 54 -10.18 23.97 -10.73
CA SER A 54 -11.53 23.51 -11.04
C SER A 54 -11.81 22.29 -10.15
N PRO A 55 -12.14 22.51 -8.87
CA PRO A 55 -12.34 21.41 -7.94
C PRO A 55 -13.50 20.55 -8.45
N SER A 56 -13.29 19.23 -8.52
CA SER A 56 -14.42 18.31 -8.59
C SER A 56 -15.25 18.49 -7.31
N ALA A 57 -16.55 18.18 -7.35
CA ALA A 57 -17.35 18.04 -6.14
C ALA A 57 -16.85 16.80 -5.39
N GLY A 58 -15.67 16.93 -4.77
CA GLY A 58 -14.95 15.87 -4.10
C GLY A 58 -15.57 15.65 -2.74
N HIS A 59 -16.56 14.78 -2.68
CA HIS A 59 -17.16 14.38 -1.42
C HIS A 59 -16.36 13.25 -0.79
N TYR A 60 -16.05 13.35 0.50
CA TYR A 60 -15.78 12.17 1.31
C TYR A 60 -17.09 11.66 1.91
N ILE A 61 -17.17 10.35 2.06
CA ILE A 61 -18.31 9.61 2.58
C ILE A 61 -17.86 9.01 3.90
N GLU A 62 -18.40 9.55 4.98
CA GLU A 62 -18.19 9.06 6.35
C GLU A 62 -19.50 8.42 6.83
N ASP A 63 -19.45 7.14 7.20
CA ASP A 63 -20.62 6.37 7.64
C ASP A 63 -21.84 6.47 6.71
N GLY A 64 -21.58 6.52 5.39
CA GLY A 64 -22.61 6.62 4.35
C GLY A 64 -23.17 8.03 4.14
N THR A 65 -22.69 9.02 4.88
CA THR A 65 -23.08 10.43 4.75
C THR A 65 -22.07 11.17 3.89
N VAL A 66 -22.58 11.83 2.85
CA VAL A 66 -21.78 12.64 1.92
C VAL A 66 -21.48 14.00 2.55
N ALA A 67 -20.22 14.28 2.87
CA ALA A 67 -19.78 15.60 3.28
C ALA A 67 -19.64 16.51 2.04
N ARG A 68 -20.35 17.64 2.03
CA ARG A 68 -20.49 18.52 0.85
C ARG A 68 -19.73 19.84 0.95
N ASP A 69 -19.20 20.16 2.12
CA ASP A 69 -18.50 21.43 2.40
C ASP A 69 -17.13 21.15 3.03
N SER A 70 -16.27 20.46 2.28
CA SER A 70 -14.92 20.15 2.73
C SER A 70 -13.93 21.16 2.17
N GLU A 71 -13.05 21.67 3.04
CA GLU A 71 -11.85 22.42 2.65
C GLU A 71 -10.91 21.60 1.74
N SER A 72 -11.19 20.29 1.60
CA SER A 72 -10.45 19.33 0.80
C SER A 72 -11.26 18.82 -0.38
N VAL A 73 -10.60 18.53 -1.50
CA VAL A 73 -11.19 17.97 -2.72
C VAL A 73 -10.34 16.83 -3.27
N VAL A 74 -10.95 15.98 -4.09
CA VAL A 74 -10.20 14.96 -4.84
C VAL A 74 -9.76 15.56 -6.18
N GLY A 75 -8.46 15.54 -6.41
CA GLY A 75 -7.80 16.04 -7.61
C GLY A 75 -6.97 14.98 -8.32
N PRO A 76 -6.03 15.38 -9.18
CA PRO A 76 -5.13 14.47 -9.88
C PRO A 76 -4.36 13.51 -8.94
N ALA A 77 -4.05 12.30 -9.38
CA ALA A 77 -3.26 11.35 -8.61
C ALA A 77 -1.85 11.87 -8.32
N THR A 78 -1.44 11.70 -7.07
CA THR A 78 -0.14 12.05 -6.49
C THR A 78 0.81 10.86 -6.41
N GLY A 79 0.30 9.63 -6.64
CA GLY A 79 1.06 8.39 -6.57
C GLY A 79 2.37 8.40 -7.36
N ARG A 80 3.42 7.79 -6.79
CA ARG A 80 4.74 7.65 -7.45
C ARG A 80 4.63 7.06 -8.85
N ASP A 81 3.79 6.03 -9.04
CA ASP A 81 3.57 5.40 -10.35
C ASP A 81 3.06 6.35 -11.43
N TRP A 82 2.49 7.49 -11.03
CA TRP A 82 2.04 8.52 -11.96
C TRP A 82 3.17 9.46 -12.35
N HIS A 83 4.13 9.75 -11.48
CA HIS A 83 5.11 10.83 -11.69
C HIS A 83 6.55 10.35 -11.92
N ASP A 84 6.92 9.23 -11.30
CA ASP A 84 8.29 8.72 -11.32
C ASP A 84 8.68 8.12 -12.67
N ALA A 85 9.98 7.86 -12.84
CA ALA A 85 10.57 7.31 -14.08
C ALA A 85 10.21 8.09 -15.35
N GLY A 86 10.09 9.42 -15.24
CA GLY A 86 9.77 10.31 -16.36
C GLY A 86 8.28 10.43 -16.67
N ARG A 87 7.40 9.68 -15.98
CA ARG A 87 5.96 9.72 -16.22
C ARG A 87 5.36 11.09 -15.94
N ALA A 88 5.96 11.92 -15.07
CA ALA A 88 5.56 13.31 -14.83
C ALA A 88 5.51 14.16 -16.12
N SER A 89 6.36 13.86 -17.11
CA SER A 89 6.42 14.59 -18.38
C SER A 89 5.36 14.16 -19.41
N LEU A 90 4.66 13.07 -19.15
CA LEU A 90 3.66 12.56 -20.07
C LEU A 90 2.38 13.39 -20.00
N ASP A 91 1.88 13.76 -21.18
CA ASP A 91 0.55 14.33 -21.35
C ASP A 91 -0.52 13.24 -21.23
N ILE A 92 -0.95 12.96 -20.00
CA ILE A 92 -1.91 11.91 -19.66
C ILE A 92 -2.95 12.43 -18.68
N ARG A 93 -4.12 11.79 -18.65
CA ARG A 93 -5.12 12.03 -17.62
C ARG A 93 -4.66 11.43 -16.30
N ARG A 94 -4.61 12.27 -15.28
CA ARG A 94 -4.24 11.89 -13.90
C ARG A 94 -5.45 11.88 -12.96
N GLY A 95 -6.66 11.97 -13.49
CA GLY A 95 -7.87 12.08 -12.69
C GLY A 95 -8.23 13.53 -12.32
N PRO A 96 -9.15 13.72 -11.36
CA PRO A 96 -9.81 12.67 -10.57
C PRO A 96 -10.71 11.78 -11.43
N TRP A 97 -10.93 10.53 -11.00
CA TRP A 97 -11.78 9.55 -11.72
C TRP A 97 -13.00 9.17 -10.90
N ALA A 98 -14.18 9.18 -11.51
CA ALA A 98 -15.45 8.92 -10.81
C ALA A 98 -15.81 7.42 -10.73
N SER A 99 -15.07 6.55 -11.42
CA SER A 99 -15.32 5.11 -11.41
C SER A 99 -14.03 4.30 -11.50
N LEU A 100 -14.09 3.07 -10.99
CA LEU A 100 -12.96 2.13 -11.04
C LEU A 100 -12.52 1.85 -12.48
N SER A 101 -13.47 1.72 -13.41
CA SER A 101 -13.20 1.55 -14.84
C SER A 101 -12.38 2.70 -15.41
N GLN A 102 -12.71 3.95 -15.06
CA GLN A 102 -11.96 5.12 -15.52
C GLN A 102 -10.54 5.14 -14.94
N TYR A 103 -10.39 4.81 -13.65
CA TYR A 103 -9.10 4.71 -12.97
C TYR A 103 -8.19 3.67 -13.63
N LEU A 104 -8.68 2.44 -13.78
CA LEU A 104 -7.92 1.32 -14.36
C LEU A 104 -7.59 1.56 -15.84
N ARG A 105 -8.54 2.06 -16.64
CA ARG A 105 -8.26 2.43 -18.04
C ARG A 105 -7.15 3.47 -18.14
N SER A 106 -7.13 4.46 -17.24
CA SER A 106 -6.11 5.51 -17.24
C SER A 106 -4.72 4.98 -16.86
N ILE A 107 -4.63 3.91 -16.05
CA ILE A 107 -3.37 3.18 -15.83
C ILE A 107 -2.87 2.57 -17.15
N GLY A 108 -3.73 1.87 -17.90
CA GLY A 108 -3.36 1.30 -19.19
C GLY A 108 -2.93 2.35 -20.22
N GLU A 109 -3.62 3.50 -20.26
CA GLU A 109 -3.27 4.63 -21.12
C GLU A 109 -1.91 5.25 -20.74
N ARG A 110 -1.67 5.42 -19.43
CA ARG A 110 -0.39 5.88 -18.89
C ARG A 110 0.75 4.96 -19.33
N GLU A 111 0.60 3.66 -19.13
CA GLU A 111 1.65 2.67 -19.45
C GLU A 111 1.85 2.52 -20.96
N THR A 112 0.79 2.66 -21.76
CA THR A 112 0.89 2.70 -23.23
C THR A 112 1.75 3.89 -23.66
N LYS A 113 1.46 5.08 -23.15
CA LYS A 113 2.19 6.30 -23.51
C LYS A 113 3.63 6.27 -22.98
N ALA A 114 3.84 5.74 -21.77
CA ALA A 114 5.17 5.55 -21.20
C ALA A 114 6.01 4.60 -22.08
N THR A 115 5.45 3.47 -22.51
CA THR A 115 6.15 2.48 -23.34
C THR A 115 6.52 3.03 -24.72
N GLN A 116 5.72 3.97 -25.26
CA GLN A 116 5.97 4.58 -26.56
C GLN A 116 7.03 5.69 -26.53
N ILE A 117 7.16 6.42 -25.41
CA ILE A 117 7.93 7.67 -25.34
C ILE A 117 9.15 7.56 -24.44
N LEU A 118 9.06 6.79 -23.36
CA LEU A 118 10.07 6.71 -22.32
C LEU A 118 10.93 5.46 -22.50
N SER A 119 12.15 5.53 -21.96
CA SER A 119 12.97 4.33 -21.78
C SER A 119 12.50 3.55 -20.56
N PRO A 120 12.64 2.21 -20.55
CA PRO A 120 12.32 1.39 -19.39
C PRO A 120 13.06 1.87 -18.12
N PRO A 121 12.42 1.87 -16.95
CA PRO A 121 13.06 2.22 -15.69
C PRO A 121 14.34 1.41 -15.44
N LYS A 122 15.39 2.07 -14.91
CA LYS A 122 16.68 1.42 -14.62
C LYS A 122 16.58 0.23 -13.64
N GLN A 123 15.56 0.20 -12.79
CA GLN A 123 15.31 -0.93 -11.86
C GLN A 123 14.94 -2.22 -12.61
N ILE A 124 14.29 -2.12 -13.77
CA ILE A 124 14.00 -3.29 -14.62
C ILE A 124 15.31 -3.81 -15.24
N ALA A 125 16.29 -2.94 -15.49
CA ALA A 125 17.59 -3.34 -16.02
C ALA A 125 18.39 -4.27 -15.08
N LEU A 126 18.12 -4.26 -13.77
CA LEU A 126 18.73 -5.22 -12.82
C LEU A 126 18.26 -6.66 -13.07
N PHE A 127 17.07 -6.84 -13.66
CA PHE A 127 16.52 -8.14 -14.03
C PHE A 127 16.79 -8.52 -15.50
N CYS A 128 17.43 -7.63 -16.28
CA CYS A 128 17.69 -7.80 -17.71
C CYS A 128 19.15 -8.25 -17.97
N GLY A 129 19.44 -9.54 -17.77
CA GLY A 129 20.69 -10.18 -18.18
C GLY A 129 20.59 -10.83 -19.58
N PRO A 130 21.73 -11.20 -20.24
CA PRO A 130 21.74 -11.84 -21.56
C PRO A 130 20.96 -13.16 -21.68
N LYS A 131 20.61 -13.77 -20.53
CA LYS A 131 19.81 -15.01 -20.42
C LYS A 131 18.52 -14.83 -19.61
N LEU A 132 18.19 -13.59 -19.24
CA LEU A 132 16.99 -13.25 -18.48
C LEU A 132 15.97 -12.57 -19.41
N TYR A 133 14.79 -12.31 -18.87
CA TYR A 133 13.74 -11.58 -19.57
C TYR A 133 14.27 -10.25 -20.11
N GLN A 134 13.99 -9.97 -21.38
CA GLN A 134 14.30 -8.70 -22.03
C GLN A 134 12.96 -8.03 -22.34
N PRO A 135 12.65 -6.87 -21.73
CA PRO A 135 11.43 -6.15 -22.01
C PRO A 135 11.34 -5.80 -23.50
N ASP A 136 10.37 -6.37 -24.21
CA ASP A 136 10.03 -5.96 -25.57
C ASP A 136 8.85 -4.97 -25.53
N PRO A 137 9.06 -3.70 -25.92
CA PRO A 137 7.99 -2.72 -26.02
C PRO A 137 6.80 -3.21 -26.84
N LYS A 138 7.02 -4.03 -27.88
CA LYS A 138 5.94 -4.57 -28.72
C LYS A 138 5.09 -5.59 -27.96
N GLU A 139 5.71 -6.46 -27.17
CA GLU A 139 5.00 -7.41 -26.31
C GLU A 139 4.23 -6.66 -25.23
N LYS A 140 4.85 -5.66 -24.57
CA LYS A 140 4.18 -4.82 -23.57
C LYS A 140 2.97 -4.08 -24.16
N LEU A 141 3.11 -3.48 -25.34
CA LEU A 141 1.98 -2.84 -26.04
C LEU A 141 0.88 -3.83 -26.43
N THR A 142 1.24 -5.06 -26.78
CA THR A 142 0.27 -6.13 -27.05
C THR A 142 -0.49 -6.51 -25.77
N ALA A 143 0.20 -6.69 -24.65
CA ALA A 143 -0.39 -6.96 -23.35
C ALA A 143 -1.33 -5.83 -22.91
N LEU A 144 -0.91 -4.56 -23.05
CA LEU A 144 -1.73 -3.37 -22.76
C LEU A 144 -2.98 -3.29 -23.64
N SER A 145 -2.88 -3.66 -24.92
CA SER A 145 -4.03 -3.75 -25.81
C SER A 145 -5.04 -4.81 -25.35
N GLN A 146 -4.56 -5.96 -24.87
CA GLN A 146 -5.44 -6.99 -24.30
C GLN A 146 -6.04 -6.55 -22.96
N TYR A 147 -5.25 -5.93 -22.10
CA TYR A 147 -5.69 -5.33 -20.85
C TYR A 147 -6.88 -4.40 -21.08
N HIS A 148 -6.80 -3.48 -22.05
CA HIS A 148 -7.90 -2.57 -22.36
C HIS A 148 -9.19 -3.27 -22.78
N LYS A 149 -9.11 -4.45 -23.42
CA LYS A 149 -10.29 -5.23 -23.81
C LYS A 149 -10.95 -5.94 -22.62
N ILE A 150 -10.17 -6.32 -21.62
CA ILE A 150 -10.66 -7.12 -20.48
C ILE A 150 -10.86 -6.30 -19.20
N ALA A 151 -10.34 -5.08 -19.10
CA ALA A 151 -10.31 -4.29 -17.87
C ALA A 151 -11.68 -4.14 -17.19
N ASP A 152 -12.74 -3.95 -17.97
CA ASP A 152 -14.10 -3.82 -17.44
C ASP A 152 -14.72 -5.19 -17.06
N ALA A 153 -14.32 -6.26 -17.74
CA ALA A 153 -14.82 -7.61 -17.49
C ALA A 153 -14.20 -8.26 -16.25
N ILE A 154 -12.99 -7.83 -15.88
CA ILE A 154 -12.28 -8.38 -14.71
C ILE A 154 -12.60 -7.63 -13.42
N LEU A 155 -13.35 -6.52 -13.45
CA LEU A 155 -13.65 -5.72 -12.26
C LEU A 155 -14.27 -6.57 -11.14
N PRO A 156 -13.87 -6.37 -9.87
CA PRO A 156 -14.49 -7.10 -8.78
C PRO A 156 -15.94 -6.65 -8.62
N GLY A 157 -16.87 -7.61 -8.46
CA GLY A 157 -18.27 -7.30 -8.14
C GLY A 157 -18.46 -6.72 -6.72
N ASN A 158 -17.45 -6.85 -5.85
CA ASN A 158 -17.51 -6.36 -4.48
C ASN A 158 -17.24 -4.84 -4.44
N LYS A 159 -18.31 -4.06 -4.25
CA LYS A 159 -18.24 -2.59 -4.20
C LYS A 159 -17.33 -2.05 -3.11
N THR A 160 -17.19 -2.75 -1.99
CA THR A 160 -16.38 -2.30 -0.86
C THR A 160 -14.89 -2.34 -1.19
N ILE A 161 -14.40 -3.42 -1.80
CA ILE A 161 -12.97 -3.49 -2.18
C ILE A 161 -12.62 -2.57 -3.34
N CYS A 162 -13.62 -2.24 -4.16
CA CYS A 162 -13.50 -1.30 -5.26
C CYS A 162 -13.51 0.16 -4.79
N ALA A 163 -14.07 0.46 -3.62
CA ALA A 163 -14.28 1.84 -3.20
C ALA A 163 -12.95 2.60 -3.05
N PRO A 164 -12.95 3.92 -3.32
CA PRO A 164 -11.76 4.75 -3.23
C PRO A 164 -11.44 5.10 -1.76
N TYR A 165 -10.30 4.64 -1.28
CA TYR A 165 -9.80 4.91 0.07
C TYR A 165 -8.44 5.59 0.01
N LEU A 166 -8.17 6.47 0.98
CA LEU A 166 -6.83 6.97 1.21
C LEU A 166 -6.08 5.97 2.10
N TRP A 167 -4.89 5.58 1.69
CA TRP A 167 -4.05 4.66 2.42
C TRP A 167 -2.60 5.11 2.42
N HIS A 168 -1.84 4.63 3.41
CA HIS A 168 -0.41 4.87 3.52
C HIS A 168 0.34 3.57 3.18
N ASP A 169 0.76 3.42 1.93
CA ASP A 169 1.43 2.19 1.46
C ASP A 169 2.90 2.05 1.91
N ASP A 170 3.50 3.13 2.42
CA ASP A 170 4.91 3.18 2.85
C ASP A 170 5.08 3.19 4.39
N LEU A 171 4.33 2.33 5.08
CA LEU A 171 4.40 2.23 6.54
C LEU A 171 5.62 1.43 7.00
N HIS A 172 6.78 2.07 7.09
CA HIS A 172 7.99 1.55 7.74
C HIS A 172 8.30 2.25 9.06
N GLY A 173 9.28 1.72 9.79
CA GLY A 173 9.64 2.20 11.12
C GLY A 173 10.08 3.66 11.19
N ASP A 174 10.58 4.25 10.09
CA ASP A 174 10.98 5.67 10.08
C ASP A 174 9.80 6.63 9.87
N ASN A 175 8.71 6.14 9.29
CA ASN A 175 7.49 6.91 9.03
C ASN A 175 6.49 6.87 10.20
N ILE A 176 6.75 6.06 11.22
CA ILE A 176 5.92 5.92 12.42
C ILE A 176 6.68 6.52 13.61
N PHE A 177 6.09 7.51 14.27
CA PHE A 177 6.68 8.16 15.44
C PHE A 177 5.99 7.70 16.72
N VAL A 178 6.76 7.42 17.76
CA VAL A 178 6.28 7.00 19.08
C VAL A 178 6.77 7.91 20.20
N ASP A 179 6.07 7.87 21.33
CA ASP A 179 6.45 8.61 22.53
C ASP A 179 7.76 8.03 23.11
N PRO A 180 8.83 8.82 23.29
CA PRO A 180 10.11 8.31 23.79
C PRO A 180 10.03 7.77 25.22
N ASN A 181 9.07 8.26 26.03
CA ASN A 181 8.85 7.77 27.39
C ASN A 181 7.85 6.62 27.44
N ASN A 182 7.09 6.39 26.37
CA ASN A 182 6.15 5.28 26.24
C ASN A 182 6.07 4.79 24.78
N PRO A 183 7.06 3.99 24.31
CA PRO A 183 7.18 3.58 22.91
C PRO A 183 5.98 2.77 22.37
N GLY A 184 5.09 2.29 23.23
CA GLY A 184 3.82 1.66 22.84
C GLY A 184 2.79 2.64 22.26
N LYS A 185 3.00 3.96 22.41
CA LYS A 185 2.07 5.01 21.96
C LYS A 185 2.56 5.68 20.70
N ILE A 186 1.82 5.50 19.61
CA ILE A 186 2.03 6.24 18.35
C ILE A 186 1.62 7.70 18.54
N THR A 187 2.47 8.60 18.08
CA THR A 187 2.31 10.06 18.22
C THR A 187 2.11 10.75 16.87
N ALA A 188 2.68 10.22 15.79
CA ALA A 188 2.46 10.69 14.43
C ALA A 188 2.76 9.59 13.40
N ILE A 189 2.15 9.72 12.22
CA ILE A 189 2.56 9.03 10.99
C ILE A 189 2.88 10.13 9.99
N ILE A 190 4.06 10.10 9.41
CA ILE A 190 4.54 11.10 8.46
C ILE A 190 4.64 10.53 7.06
N ASP A 191 5.18 11.31 6.11
CA ASP A 191 5.47 10.86 4.74
C ASP A 191 4.24 10.52 3.89
N TRP A 192 3.12 11.19 4.17
CA TRP A 192 1.90 11.16 3.38
C TRP A 192 2.05 11.70 1.94
N GLN A 193 3.22 12.22 1.59
CA GLN A 193 3.48 12.67 0.23
C GLN A 193 3.36 11.48 -0.73
N SER A 194 2.84 11.75 -1.93
CA SER A 194 2.59 10.72 -2.94
C SER A 194 1.59 9.62 -2.56
N CYS A 195 0.93 9.69 -1.39
CA CYS A 195 -0.24 8.86 -1.12
C CYS A 195 -1.39 9.30 -2.02
N HIS A 196 -2.12 8.35 -2.61
CA HIS A 196 -3.29 8.63 -3.44
C HIS A 196 -4.46 7.74 -3.04
N ILE A 197 -5.65 8.23 -3.38
CA ILE A 197 -6.92 7.56 -3.17
C ILE A 197 -7.08 6.48 -4.24
N SER A 198 -7.15 5.23 -3.81
CA SER A 198 -7.14 4.06 -4.69
C SER A 198 -8.05 2.93 -4.16
N PRO A 199 -8.33 1.88 -4.93
CA PRO A 199 -9.07 0.70 -4.45
C PRO A 199 -8.32 -0.06 -3.35
N LEU A 200 -9.02 -0.76 -2.45
CA LEU A 200 -8.36 -1.49 -1.36
C LEU A 200 -7.38 -2.58 -1.82
N PHE A 201 -7.67 -3.21 -2.95
CA PHE A 201 -6.80 -4.24 -3.50
C PHE A 201 -5.50 -3.68 -4.08
N ASN A 202 -5.35 -2.36 -4.22
CA ASN A 202 -4.09 -1.74 -4.63
C ASN A 202 -3.12 -1.52 -3.46
N HIS A 203 -3.60 -1.65 -2.22
CA HIS A 203 -2.85 -1.24 -1.04
C HIS A 203 -2.16 -2.41 -0.34
N ASN A 204 -1.05 -2.11 0.34
CA ASN A 204 -0.28 -3.10 1.09
C ASN A 204 -0.89 -3.36 2.47
N ALA A 205 -1.16 -4.63 2.77
CA ALA A 205 -1.74 -5.03 4.04
C ALA A 205 -0.76 -4.96 5.22
N ASP A 206 0.51 -5.22 4.94
CA ASP A 206 1.54 -5.36 5.96
C ASP A 206 2.46 -4.15 5.96
N PRO A 207 2.65 -3.50 7.12
CA PRO A 207 3.72 -2.55 7.31
C PRO A 207 5.10 -3.19 7.07
N ALA A 208 6.00 -2.49 6.40
CA ALA A 208 7.32 -3.00 6.03
C ALA A 208 8.21 -3.37 7.24
N PHE A 209 7.97 -2.77 8.41
CA PHE A 209 8.70 -3.13 9.63
C PHE A 209 8.27 -4.48 10.24
N LEU A 210 7.23 -5.11 9.67
CA LEU A 210 6.74 -6.44 9.99
C LEU A 210 7.02 -7.44 8.87
N ASP A 211 7.77 -7.05 7.84
CA ASP A 211 8.00 -7.88 6.67
C ASP A 211 8.72 -9.18 7.04
N TRP A 212 8.22 -10.29 6.52
CA TRP A 212 8.71 -11.62 6.81
C TRP A 212 9.26 -12.25 5.53
N GLU A 213 10.59 -12.36 5.45
CA GLU A 213 11.28 -12.92 4.28
C GLU A 213 11.21 -14.46 4.21
N GLY A 214 10.67 -15.12 5.24
CA GLY A 214 10.52 -16.57 5.26
C GLY A 214 9.28 -17.06 4.51
N LEU A 215 9.05 -18.37 4.54
CA LEU A 215 7.79 -18.94 4.02
C LEU A 215 6.60 -18.36 4.80
N GLU A 216 5.56 -17.95 4.07
CA GLU A 216 4.30 -17.55 4.69
C GLU A 216 3.76 -18.70 5.55
N PRO A 217 3.31 -18.44 6.78
CA PRO A 217 2.84 -19.49 7.66
C PRO A 217 1.54 -20.10 7.11
N GLU A 218 1.43 -21.44 7.14
CA GLU A 218 0.27 -22.19 6.60
C GLU A 218 -1.06 -21.76 7.23
N ASN A 219 -1.01 -21.32 8.49
CA ASN A 219 -2.12 -20.80 9.24
C ASN A 219 -1.64 -19.64 10.12
N LEU A 220 -2.58 -18.99 10.81
CA LEU A 220 -2.25 -17.87 11.68
C LEU A 220 -1.97 -18.31 13.13
N ASP A 221 -1.69 -19.58 13.41
CA ASP A 221 -1.39 -20.03 14.78
C ASP A 221 0.01 -19.67 15.21
N LEU A 222 0.13 -19.26 16.49
CA LEU A 222 1.43 -18.89 17.03
C LEU A 222 2.33 -20.12 17.00
N THR A 223 3.56 -19.92 16.54
CA THR A 223 4.53 -21.00 16.49
C THR A 223 5.02 -21.32 17.90
N PRO A 224 5.36 -22.59 18.19
CA PRO A 224 6.00 -22.95 19.44
C PRO A 224 7.45 -22.43 19.46
N LYS A 225 7.97 -22.22 20.68
CA LYS A 225 9.38 -21.83 20.87
C LYS A 225 10.30 -22.87 20.22
N PRO A 226 11.33 -22.46 19.45
CA PRO A 226 12.25 -23.39 18.82
C PRO A 226 13.03 -24.21 19.86
N ASP A 227 13.39 -25.43 19.50
CA ASP A 227 14.38 -26.18 20.26
C ASP A 227 15.75 -25.52 20.11
N LEU A 228 16.42 -25.31 21.24
CA LEU A 228 17.70 -24.62 21.33
C LEU A 228 18.83 -25.59 21.70
N ALA A 229 18.53 -26.88 21.88
CA ALA A 229 19.52 -27.88 22.20
C ALA A 229 20.56 -28.02 21.06
N GLY A 230 21.84 -28.10 21.42
CA GLY A 230 22.92 -28.29 20.45
C GLY A 230 23.33 -27.04 19.64
N LEU A 231 22.60 -25.93 19.74
CA LEU A 231 22.92 -24.69 19.04
C LEU A 231 24.01 -23.87 19.75
N SER A 232 24.85 -23.21 18.97
CA SER A 232 25.77 -22.15 19.41
C SER A 232 25.02 -20.94 19.98
N SER A 233 25.73 -20.04 20.66
CA SER A 233 25.12 -18.82 21.22
C SER A 233 24.52 -17.92 20.13
N GLU A 234 25.19 -17.86 18.98
CA GLU A 234 24.79 -17.09 17.81
C GLU A 234 23.53 -17.68 17.18
N GLU A 235 23.50 -19.00 16.97
CA GLU A 235 22.34 -19.72 16.42
C GLU A 235 21.13 -19.64 17.34
N LYS A 236 21.32 -19.77 18.66
CA LYS A 236 20.23 -19.57 19.65
C LYS A 236 19.63 -18.18 19.55
N SER A 237 20.49 -17.17 19.43
CA SER A 237 20.08 -15.78 19.33
C SER A 237 19.32 -15.51 18.02
N ALA A 238 19.78 -16.08 16.90
CA ALA A 238 19.08 -16.01 15.63
C ALA A 238 17.71 -16.70 15.68
N ALA A 239 17.66 -17.96 16.14
CA ALA A 239 16.42 -18.73 16.24
C ALA A 239 15.36 -18.03 17.12
N LEU A 240 15.78 -17.40 18.22
CA LEU A 240 14.87 -16.63 19.08
C LEU A 240 14.39 -15.32 18.44
N ARG A 241 15.23 -14.64 17.66
CA ARG A 241 14.83 -13.45 16.89
C ARG A 241 13.81 -13.81 15.82
N ASP A 242 14.07 -14.85 15.03
CA ASP A 242 13.18 -15.31 13.96
C ASP A 242 11.84 -15.77 14.54
N TYR A 243 11.89 -16.54 15.63
CA TYR A 243 10.71 -16.95 16.39
C TYR A 243 9.87 -15.76 16.86
N ALA A 244 10.50 -14.74 17.42
CA ALA A 244 9.81 -13.54 17.90
C ALA A 244 9.22 -12.74 16.72
N HIS A 245 9.98 -12.58 15.63
CA HIS A 245 9.54 -11.84 14.46
C HIS A 245 8.34 -12.50 13.78
N LEU A 246 8.42 -13.82 13.52
CA LEU A 246 7.33 -14.59 12.93
C LEU A 246 6.05 -14.50 13.76
N ASN A 247 6.14 -14.63 15.08
CA ASN A 247 4.95 -14.54 15.93
C ASN A 247 4.36 -13.13 16.00
N VAL A 248 5.18 -12.08 15.87
CA VAL A 248 4.69 -10.70 15.76
C VAL A 248 3.99 -10.49 14.42
N PHE A 249 4.53 -11.01 13.32
CA PHE A 249 3.88 -11.00 11.99
C PHE A 249 2.55 -11.75 12.01
N ILE A 250 2.51 -12.96 12.57
CA ILE A 250 1.29 -13.76 12.72
C ILE A 250 0.26 -13.01 13.58
N ALA A 251 0.69 -12.40 14.69
CA ALA A 251 -0.19 -11.61 15.54
C ALA A 251 -0.78 -10.41 14.79
N TRP A 252 0.01 -9.72 13.97
CA TRP A 252 -0.46 -8.65 13.09
C TRP A 252 -1.55 -9.14 12.12
N ARG A 253 -1.30 -10.23 11.38
CA ARG A 253 -2.27 -10.81 10.46
C ARG A 253 -3.55 -11.24 11.17
N LYS A 254 -3.47 -11.88 12.35
CA LYS A 254 -4.64 -12.22 13.19
C LYS A 254 -5.43 -10.98 13.61
N LEU A 255 -4.75 -9.92 14.04
CA LEU A 255 -5.38 -8.67 14.44
C LEU A 255 -6.10 -8.03 13.25
N MET A 256 -5.46 -7.98 12.09
CA MET A 256 -6.05 -7.44 10.86
C MET A 256 -7.24 -8.26 10.41
N GLN A 257 -7.14 -9.59 10.40
CA GLN A 257 -8.26 -10.47 10.07
C GLN A 257 -9.47 -10.25 11.01
N GLY A 258 -9.22 -10.12 12.32
CA GLY A 258 -10.29 -9.99 13.31
C GLY A 258 -10.87 -8.58 13.46
N LYS A 259 -10.06 -7.54 13.30
CA LYS A 259 -10.45 -6.14 13.56
C LYS A 259 -10.65 -5.31 12.30
N ASN A 260 -10.06 -5.74 11.18
CA ASN A 260 -10.16 -5.09 9.89
C ASN A 260 -10.41 -6.11 8.74
N PRO A 261 -11.49 -6.90 8.82
CA PRO A 261 -11.71 -8.05 7.93
C PRO A 261 -11.92 -7.65 6.46
N ILE A 262 -12.45 -6.45 6.20
CA ILE A 262 -12.70 -5.97 4.83
C ILE A 262 -11.38 -5.78 4.11
N PHE A 263 -10.47 -5.01 4.71
CA PHE A 263 -9.17 -4.76 4.13
C PHE A 263 -8.30 -6.02 4.13
N TYR A 264 -8.33 -6.82 5.19
CA TYR A 264 -7.62 -8.10 5.22
C TYR A 264 -8.01 -8.99 4.02
N LYS A 265 -9.31 -9.10 3.70
CA LYS A 265 -9.76 -9.89 2.54
C LYS A 265 -9.39 -9.26 1.19
N ALA A 266 -9.18 -7.94 1.14
CA ALA A 266 -8.89 -7.22 -0.10
C ALA A 266 -7.39 -7.19 -0.42
N ALA A 267 -6.53 -7.08 0.60
CA ALA A 267 -5.11 -6.78 0.46
C ALA A 267 -4.18 -7.95 0.83
N VAL A 268 -4.70 -9.02 1.45
CA VAL A 268 -3.89 -10.19 1.82
C VAL A 268 -3.90 -11.30 0.77
N PRO A 269 -5.06 -11.70 0.19
CA PRO A 269 -5.06 -12.68 -0.87
C PRO A 269 -4.47 -12.08 -2.15
N LYS A 270 -3.30 -12.57 -2.59
CA LYS A 270 -2.69 -12.22 -3.88
C LYS A 270 -3.43 -12.83 -5.09
N ASP A 271 -4.45 -13.64 -4.83
CA ASP A 271 -5.25 -14.34 -5.85
C ASP A 271 -6.24 -13.42 -6.60
N ILE A 272 -6.31 -12.13 -6.23
CA ILE A 272 -7.08 -11.16 -7.00
C ILE A 272 -6.36 -10.98 -8.34
N ILE A 273 -6.84 -11.69 -9.36
CA ILE A 273 -6.33 -11.67 -10.75
C ILE A 273 -6.09 -10.23 -11.23
N ILE A 274 -6.93 -9.28 -10.83
CA ILE A 274 -6.78 -7.86 -11.18
C ILE A 274 -5.50 -7.27 -10.60
N TRP A 275 -5.15 -7.57 -9.34
CA TRP A 275 -3.93 -7.05 -8.72
C TRP A 275 -2.70 -7.57 -9.45
N ALA A 276 -2.66 -8.88 -9.75
CA ALA A 276 -1.59 -9.47 -10.55
C ALA A 276 -1.50 -8.83 -11.95
N ILE A 277 -2.63 -8.60 -12.62
CA ILE A 277 -2.67 -7.93 -13.93
C ILE A 277 -2.20 -6.48 -13.82
N VAL A 278 -2.71 -5.70 -12.85
CA VAL A 278 -2.37 -4.28 -12.66
C VAL A 278 -0.89 -4.12 -12.33
N LEU A 279 -0.32 -4.95 -11.45
CA LEU A 279 1.12 -4.95 -11.19
C LEU A 279 1.92 -5.31 -12.44
N SER A 280 1.51 -6.37 -13.16
CA SER A 280 2.25 -6.83 -14.34
C SER A 280 2.34 -5.81 -15.47
N ILE A 281 1.39 -4.87 -15.58
CA ILE A 281 1.44 -3.82 -16.60
C ILE A 281 2.19 -2.56 -16.14
N GLN A 282 2.36 -2.36 -14.82
CA GLN A 282 3.02 -1.19 -14.24
C GLN A 282 4.54 -1.40 -14.06
N ASP A 283 4.95 -2.63 -13.71
CA ASP A 283 6.33 -2.97 -13.30
C ASP A 283 7.25 -3.51 -14.42
N VAL A 284 6.75 -3.61 -15.65
CA VAL A 284 7.47 -4.15 -16.83
C VAL A 284 7.83 -3.06 -17.84
#